data_AF-A0A6L9EBW2-F1
#
_entry.id   AF-A0A6L9EBW2-F1
#
_cell.length_a   1.000
_cell.length_b   1.000
_cell.length_c   1.000
_cell.angle_alpha   90.00
_cell.angle_beta   90.00
_cell.angle_gamma   90.00
#
_symmetry.space_group_name_H-M   'P 1'
#
loop_
_entity.id
_entity.type
_entity.pdbx_description
1 polymer ?
#
loop_
_entity_poly.entity_id
_entity_poly.type
_entity_poly.pdbx_seq_one_letter_code
_entity_poly.pdbx_strand_id
1 'polypeptide(L)'
;MKKYFMLIGAFAFIMGISGTYAQSCETKSKEAATQESSDGVNTAASTNSGCKPSACRGAKTKFGEARVISDLRLSLIEVKSKMENHSSISFSPRSYDIHSIIGETDDESLSIIKNEIEIIERELSQKLKVQFTEQAYPERKARLVSTLRARISDLAKLL
;
A
#
# COMPACT_ATOMS: atom_id res chain seq x y z
N MET A 1 35.51 -45.92 0.31
CA MET A 1 34.72 -46.27 -0.89
C MET A 1 33.34 -46.79 -0.46
N LYS A 2 32.24 -46.31 -1.07
CA LYS A 2 30.99 -47.06 -1.29
C LYS A 2 30.12 -46.24 -2.26
N LYS A 3 29.39 -46.91 -3.16
CA LYS A 3 28.55 -46.29 -4.21
C LYS A 3 27.11 -46.79 -4.06
N TYR A 4 26.14 -45.89 -4.13
CA TYR A 4 24.76 -46.10 -4.62
C TYR A 4 24.32 -44.70 -5.14
N PHE A 5 24.06 -44.45 -6.42
CA PHE A 5 23.06 -45.02 -7.34
C PHE A 5 21.65 -44.95 -6.74
N MET A 6 20.83 -43.90 -6.97
CA MET A 6 20.29 -43.30 -8.22
C MET A 6 19.01 -44.00 -8.70
N LEU A 7 17.87 -43.30 -8.51
CA LEU A 7 16.57 -43.43 -9.20
C LEU A 7 15.80 -42.13 -8.83
N ILE A 8 15.70 -41.13 -9.72
CA ILE A 8 14.60 -40.93 -10.70
C ILE A 8 13.23 -40.76 -10.02
N GLY A 9 12.66 -39.56 -10.19
CA GLY A 9 11.35 -39.16 -9.67
C GLY A 9 10.93 -37.80 -10.22
N ALA A 10 10.74 -37.71 -11.54
CA ALA A 10 10.31 -36.47 -12.18
C ALA A 10 8.78 -36.30 -12.04
N PHE A 11 8.34 -35.16 -11.49
CA PHE A 11 6.95 -34.74 -11.52
C PHE A 11 6.87 -33.28 -11.97
N ALA A 12 6.42 -33.07 -13.20
CA ALA A 12 6.11 -31.75 -13.73
C ALA A 12 4.60 -31.64 -13.88
N PHE A 13 3.99 -30.65 -13.22
CA PHE A 13 2.67 -30.17 -13.58
C PHE A 13 2.68 -28.64 -13.56
N ILE A 14 1.97 -28.04 -14.52
CA ILE A 14 2.01 -26.61 -14.83
C ILE A 14 0.59 -26.05 -14.63
N MET A 15 0.49 -24.73 -14.49
CA MET A 15 -0.73 -23.93 -14.36
C MET A 15 -1.33 -23.92 -12.93
N GLY A 16 -1.84 -22.78 -12.46
CA GLY A 16 -1.83 -21.46 -13.09
C GLY A 16 -2.34 -20.35 -12.16
N ILE A 17 -1.84 -19.13 -12.36
CA ILE A 17 -2.29 -17.95 -11.62
C ILE A 17 -3.50 -17.33 -12.34
N SER A 18 -4.67 -17.37 -11.70
CA SER A 18 -5.83 -16.54 -12.03
C SER A 18 -6.54 -16.16 -10.73
N GLY A 19 -6.37 -14.93 -10.28
CA GLY A 19 -7.06 -14.42 -9.11
C GLY A 19 -8.51 -14.05 -9.43
N THR A 20 -9.46 -14.54 -8.64
CA THR A 20 -10.90 -14.19 -8.76
C THR A 20 -11.44 -13.72 -7.41
N TYR A 21 -11.25 -12.43 -7.11
CA TYR A 21 -11.98 -11.76 -6.04
C TYR A 21 -13.44 -11.56 -6.47
N ALA A 22 -14.25 -12.60 -6.28
CA ALA A 22 -15.68 -12.58 -6.53
C ALA A 22 -16.38 -11.72 -5.46
N GLN A 23 -16.74 -10.49 -5.84
CA GLN A 23 -17.43 -9.54 -4.98
C GLN A 23 -18.89 -9.98 -4.74
N SER A 24 -19.11 -10.81 -3.72
CA SER A 24 -20.46 -11.25 -3.33
C SER A 24 -21.20 -10.13 -2.60
N CYS A 25 -22.00 -9.36 -3.34
CA CYS A 25 -23.04 -8.52 -2.79
C CYS A 25 -24.40 -9.16 -3.12
N GLU A 26 -25.01 -9.83 -2.13
CA GLU A 26 -26.25 -10.58 -2.33
C GLU A 26 -27.41 -9.66 -2.75
N THR A 27 -27.94 -9.87 -3.95
CA THR A 27 -29.13 -9.16 -4.43
C THR A 27 -30.39 -9.72 -3.80
N LYS A 28 -30.94 -9.05 -2.77
CA LYS A 28 -32.33 -9.23 -2.37
C LYS A 28 -33.23 -8.20 -3.04
N SER A 29 -34.00 -8.67 -4.03
CA SER A 29 -35.32 -8.10 -4.35
C SER A 29 -36.24 -8.22 -3.11
N LYS A 30 -37.37 -7.54 -2.98
CA LYS A 30 -38.29 -6.94 -3.96
C LYS A 30 -39.14 -5.88 -3.20
N GLU A 31 -39.52 -4.74 -3.77
CA GLU A 31 -40.90 -4.36 -4.18
C GLU A 31 -40.97 -2.80 -4.20
N ALA A 32 -41.97 -2.09 -4.75
CA ALA A 32 -42.76 -2.26 -5.99
C ALA A 32 -43.77 -1.08 -6.13
N ALA A 33 -43.40 -0.01 -6.86
CA ALA A 33 -44.31 1.01 -7.43
C ALA A 33 -43.49 1.78 -8.51
N THR A 34 -43.89 1.96 -9.79
CA THR A 34 -45.16 2.48 -10.35
C THR A 34 -45.33 3.97 -10.03
N GLN A 35 -45.37 4.93 -10.97
CA GLN A 35 -45.46 4.94 -12.45
C GLN A 35 -44.35 5.91 -13.01
N GLU A 36 -44.17 6.30 -14.28
CA GLU A 36 -44.96 6.26 -15.54
C GLU A 36 -44.03 6.30 -16.80
N SER A 37 -44.62 6.46 -18.00
CA SER A 37 -43.97 6.84 -19.28
C SER A 37 -43.80 8.38 -19.42
N SER A 38 -43.15 8.99 -20.41
CA SER A 38 -42.67 8.61 -21.77
C SER A 38 -41.37 9.38 -22.11
N ASP A 39 -40.72 9.36 -23.29
CA ASP A 39 -40.99 8.80 -24.62
C ASP A 39 -39.71 8.21 -25.25
N GLY A 40 -39.83 7.40 -26.31
CA GLY A 40 -38.72 6.55 -26.77
C GLY A 40 -37.84 7.08 -27.92
N VAL A 41 -36.62 6.54 -28.01
CA VAL A 41 -35.91 6.21 -29.28
C VAL A 41 -35.09 4.94 -29.05
N ASN A 42 -35.18 3.98 -29.97
CA ASN A 42 -34.34 2.77 -29.96
C ASN A 42 -32.99 3.03 -30.64
N THR A 43 -31.90 3.05 -29.86
CA THR A 43 -30.54 2.87 -30.38
C THR A 43 -29.77 1.92 -29.46
N ALA A 44 -29.48 0.70 -29.95
CA ALA A 44 -28.70 -0.27 -29.19
C ALA A 44 -27.21 0.13 -29.17
N ALA A 45 -26.75 0.68 -28.05
CA ALA A 45 -25.35 1.02 -27.82
C ALA A 45 -24.90 0.52 -26.43
N SER A 46 -24.23 -0.63 -26.43
CA SER A 46 -23.53 -1.28 -25.31
C SER A 46 -23.51 -0.52 -23.97
N THR A 47 -24.48 -0.83 -23.10
CA THR A 47 -24.47 -0.41 -21.69
C THR A 47 -23.46 -1.25 -20.89
N ASN A 48 -22.18 -1.12 -21.25
CA ASN A 48 -21.09 -1.43 -20.33
C ASN A 48 -21.38 -0.73 -18.99
N SER A 49 -21.37 -1.48 -17.89
CA SER A 49 -21.61 -1.00 -16.52
C SER A 49 -20.44 -0.17 -15.96
N GLY A 50 -19.77 0.61 -16.81
CA GLY A 50 -18.74 1.55 -16.43
C GLY A 50 -19.35 2.69 -15.63
N CYS A 51 -19.07 2.71 -14.32
CA CYS A 51 -19.50 3.77 -13.40
C CYS A 51 -19.15 5.15 -13.98
N LYS A 52 -20.16 6.01 -14.14
CA LYS A 52 -20.02 7.37 -14.65
C LYS A 52 -19.02 8.13 -13.74
N PRO A 53 -17.84 8.56 -14.22
CA PRO A 53 -16.71 8.96 -13.36
C PRO A 53 -16.88 10.32 -12.66
N SER A 54 -18.10 10.83 -12.56
CA SER A 54 -18.47 12.03 -11.81
C SER A 54 -18.59 11.79 -10.30
N ALA A 55 -18.93 10.58 -9.86
CA ALA A 55 -19.21 10.29 -8.44
C ALA A 55 -17.98 9.87 -7.63
N CYS A 56 -17.01 9.17 -8.24
CA CYS A 56 -15.78 8.73 -7.56
C CYS A 56 -14.77 9.86 -7.31
N ARG A 57 -15.11 11.12 -7.61
CA ARG A 57 -14.24 12.30 -7.48
C ARG A 57 -14.34 12.95 -6.09
N GLY A 58 -14.36 12.11 -5.05
CA GLY A 58 -14.22 12.56 -3.66
C GLY A 58 -12.82 13.13 -3.45
N ALA A 59 -12.76 14.34 -2.87
CA ALA A 59 -11.57 15.19 -2.78
C ALA A 59 -10.96 15.65 -4.13
N LYS A 60 -10.24 16.77 -4.09
CA LYS A 60 -9.48 17.34 -5.23
C LYS A 60 -8.04 16.84 -5.29
N THR A 61 -7.74 15.67 -4.71
CA THR A 61 -6.39 15.08 -4.80
C THR A 61 -6.00 14.90 -6.27
N LYS A 62 -4.77 15.25 -6.65
CA LYS A 62 -4.28 14.85 -7.97
C LYS A 62 -4.00 13.36 -7.89
N PHE A 63 -4.50 12.57 -8.83
CA PHE A 63 -4.30 11.10 -8.84
C PHE A 63 -2.81 10.69 -8.73
N GLY A 64 -1.89 11.52 -9.22
CA GLY A 64 -0.44 11.34 -9.04
C GLY A 64 0.07 11.59 -7.61
N GLU A 65 -0.48 12.57 -6.88
CA GLU A 65 -0.10 12.86 -5.49
C GLU A 65 -0.57 11.73 -4.55
N ALA A 66 -1.82 11.29 -4.70
CA ALA A 66 -2.37 10.15 -3.96
C ALA A 66 -1.59 8.84 -4.19
N ARG A 67 -1.15 8.59 -5.44
CA ARG A 67 -0.27 7.47 -5.77
C ARG A 67 1.09 7.61 -5.09
N VAL A 68 1.73 8.77 -5.20
CA VAL A 68 3.07 9.04 -4.63
C VAL A 68 3.09 8.88 -3.11
N ILE A 69 2.00 9.24 -2.41
CA ILE A 69 1.84 9.01 -0.97
C ILE A 69 1.58 7.53 -0.67
N SER A 70 0.77 6.83 -1.48
CA SER A 70 0.61 5.37 -1.36
C SER A 70 1.95 4.63 -1.53
N ASP A 71 2.75 5.01 -2.52
CA ASP A 71 4.09 4.44 -2.75
C ASP A 71 5.00 4.64 -1.52
N LEU A 72 4.97 5.83 -0.89
CA LEU A 72 5.69 6.11 0.36
C LEU A 72 5.20 5.24 1.54
N ARG A 73 3.89 5.10 1.72
CA ARG A 73 3.30 4.24 2.76
C ARG A 73 3.73 2.79 2.60
N LEU A 74 3.73 2.26 1.37
CA LEU A 74 4.16 0.90 1.07
C LEU A 74 5.64 0.68 1.38
N SER A 75 6.53 1.60 0.98
CA SER A 75 7.96 1.51 1.32
C SER A 75 8.21 1.60 2.83
N LEU A 76 7.43 2.40 3.58
CA LEU A 76 7.51 2.46 5.03
C LEU A 76 7.04 1.15 5.70
N ILE A 77 5.98 0.53 5.18
CA ILE A 77 5.49 -0.78 5.64
C ILE A 77 6.52 -1.88 5.37
N GLU A 78 7.23 -1.84 4.23
CA GLU A 78 8.33 -2.77 3.94
C GLU A 78 9.46 -2.66 4.98
N VAL A 79 9.91 -1.44 5.31
CA VAL A 79 10.92 -1.20 6.36
C VAL A 79 10.46 -1.75 7.72
N LYS A 80 9.21 -1.47 8.10
CA LYS A 80 8.64 -1.96 9.36
C LYS A 80 8.53 -3.48 9.40
N SER A 81 8.11 -4.12 8.31
CA SER A 81 8.07 -5.58 8.21
C SER A 81 9.46 -6.21 8.33
N LYS A 82 10.51 -5.58 7.77
CA LYS A 82 11.90 -6.00 7.99
C LYS A 82 12.32 -5.89 9.45
N MET A 83 11.93 -4.82 10.17
CA MET A 83 12.18 -4.70 11.62
C MET A 83 11.46 -5.79 12.42
N GLU A 84 10.18 -6.02 12.17
CA GLU A 84 9.39 -7.06 12.84
C GLU A 84 10.02 -8.46 12.69
N ASN A 85 10.54 -8.76 11.49
CA ASN A 85 11.11 -10.07 11.15
C ASN A 85 12.65 -10.12 11.28
N HIS A 86 13.28 -9.12 11.92
CA HIS A 86 14.74 -9.02 11.97
C HIS A 86 15.37 -10.05 12.92
N SER A 87 16.10 -11.01 12.36
CA SER A 87 16.51 -12.25 13.05
C SER A 87 17.49 -12.10 14.21
N SER A 88 18.19 -10.96 14.32
CA SER A 88 19.27 -10.75 15.31
C SER A 88 19.04 -9.60 16.29
N ILE A 89 17.99 -8.80 16.11
CA ILE A 89 17.69 -7.62 16.95
C ILE A 89 16.19 -7.54 17.20
N SER A 90 15.79 -7.62 18.46
CA SER A 90 14.41 -7.34 18.86
C SER A 90 14.20 -5.82 18.96
N PHE A 91 13.30 -5.30 18.11
CA PHE A 91 12.85 -3.91 18.10
C PHE A 91 11.57 -3.74 18.93
N SER A 92 11.29 -2.52 19.39
CA SER A 92 10.05 -2.16 20.08
C SER A 92 8.83 -2.30 19.15
N PRO A 93 7.71 -2.91 19.58
CA PRO A 93 6.50 -3.05 18.76
C PRO A 93 5.99 -1.73 18.17
N ARG A 94 6.18 -0.59 18.87
CA ARG A 94 5.76 0.72 18.34
C ARG A 94 6.57 1.16 17.12
N SER A 95 7.78 0.64 16.92
CA SER A 95 8.62 0.97 15.76
C SER A 95 8.15 0.29 14.47
N TYR A 96 7.51 -0.88 14.57
CA TYR A 96 7.03 -1.64 13.41
C TYR A 96 5.50 -1.74 13.27
N ASP A 97 4.71 -1.25 14.24
CA ASP A 97 3.25 -1.14 14.11
C ASP A 97 2.83 -0.38 12.83
N ILE A 98 1.89 -0.96 12.07
CA ILE A 98 1.38 -0.41 10.81
C ILE A 98 -0.01 0.22 10.89
N HIS A 99 -0.75 0.02 11.99
CA HIS A 99 -2.18 0.37 12.06
C HIS A 99 -2.44 1.89 11.98
N SER A 100 -1.45 2.71 12.36
CA SER A 100 -1.57 4.18 12.43
C SER A 100 -0.96 4.93 11.22
N ILE A 101 -0.67 4.26 10.09
CA ILE A 101 0.04 4.86 8.93
C ILE A 101 -0.91 5.61 7.96
N ILE A 102 -2.23 5.54 8.17
CA ILE A 102 -3.26 6.12 7.30
C ILE A 102 -3.74 7.47 7.87
N GLY A 103 -3.52 8.55 7.11
CA GLY A 103 -4.22 9.82 7.27
C GLY A 103 -5.35 9.98 6.25
N GLU A 104 -6.32 10.83 6.57
CA GLU A 104 -7.45 11.23 5.71
C GLU A 104 -7.04 12.21 4.61
N THR A 105 -6.04 13.07 4.89
CA THR A 105 -5.55 14.09 3.95
C THR A 105 -4.10 13.83 3.51
N ASP A 106 -3.68 14.43 2.38
CA ASP A 106 -2.30 14.32 1.88
C ASP A 106 -1.26 14.87 2.86
N ASP A 107 -1.57 15.99 3.54
CA ASP A 107 -0.63 16.65 4.46
C ASP A 107 -0.52 15.93 5.80
N GLU A 108 -1.64 15.45 6.33
CA GLU A 108 -1.68 14.55 7.47
C GLU A 108 -0.93 13.24 7.17
N SER A 109 -1.11 12.67 5.98
CA SER A 109 -0.38 11.47 5.55
C SER A 109 1.13 11.68 5.53
N LEU A 110 1.59 12.82 5.00
CA LEU A 110 3.01 13.16 5.00
C LEU A 110 3.54 13.44 6.42
N SER A 111 2.72 14.03 7.30
CA SER A 111 3.03 14.22 8.73
C SER A 111 3.16 12.88 9.47
N ILE A 112 2.23 11.95 9.26
CA ILE A 112 2.28 10.59 9.81
C ILE A 112 3.53 9.86 9.32
N ILE A 113 3.77 9.80 8.00
CA ILE A 113 4.96 9.14 7.42
C ILE A 113 6.25 9.72 8.00
N LYS A 114 6.33 11.05 8.17
CA LYS A 114 7.45 11.75 8.80
C LYS A 114 7.65 11.31 10.27
N ASN A 115 6.59 11.31 11.08
CA ASN A 115 6.66 10.94 12.49
C ASN A 115 7.03 9.46 12.68
N GLU A 116 6.57 8.57 11.81
CA GLU A 116 6.95 7.16 11.82
C GLU A 116 8.42 6.93 11.43
N ILE A 117 8.96 7.71 10.49
CA ILE A 117 10.41 7.73 10.18
C ILE A 117 11.21 8.17 11.40
N GLU A 118 10.81 9.22 12.12
CA GLU A 118 11.50 9.68 13.33
C GLU A 118 11.47 8.65 14.48
N ILE A 119 10.42 7.81 14.55
CA ILE A 119 10.35 6.68 15.49
C ILE A 119 11.33 5.57 15.08
N ILE A 120 11.39 5.22 13.79
CA ILE A 120 12.31 4.19 13.27
C ILE A 120 13.78 4.66 13.41
N GLU A 121 14.10 5.90 13.07
CA GLU A 121 15.45 6.48 13.26
C GLU A 121 15.88 6.45 14.73
N ARG A 122 14.97 6.73 15.67
CA ARG A 122 15.24 6.64 17.11
C ARG A 122 15.49 5.21 17.58
N GLU A 123 14.70 4.25 17.12
CA GLU A 123 14.87 2.84 17.48
C GLU A 123 16.18 2.27 16.87
N LEU A 124 16.44 2.51 15.57
CA LEU A 124 17.66 2.05 14.89
C LEU A 124 18.92 2.69 15.48
N SER A 125 18.89 3.99 15.83
CA SER A 125 20.05 4.64 16.47
C SER A 125 20.35 4.09 17.86
N GLN A 126 19.33 3.70 18.64
CA GLN A 126 19.52 3.04 19.93
C GLN A 126 20.06 1.60 19.79
N LYS A 127 19.58 0.83 18.81
CA LYS A 127 19.92 -0.60 18.66
C LYS A 127 21.21 -0.83 17.88
N LEU A 128 21.40 -0.13 16.77
CA LEU A 128 22.55 -0.26 15.85
C LEU A 128 23.68 0.75 16.15
N LYS A 129 23.45 1.75 17.01
CA LYS A 129 24.38 2.85 17.30
C LYS A 129 24.72 3.73 16.09
N VAL A 130 23.89 3.70 15.05
CA VAL A 130 23.95 4.57 13.88
C VAL A 130 23.48 5.98 14.26
N GLN A 131 24.15 7.02 13.77
CA GLN A 131 23.65 8.40 13.88
C GLN A 131 23.02 8.84 12.55
N PHE A 132 21.80 9.36 12.62
CA PHE A 132 21.12 9.99 11.50
C PHE A 132 21.35 11.49 11.54
N THR A 133 21.60 12.11 10.38
CA THR A 133 21.75 13.57 10.31
C THR A 133 20.41 14.24 10.62
N GLU A 134 20.36 15.08 11.65
CA GLU A 134 19.19 15.91 11.92
C GLU A 134 19.02 16.93 10.80
N GLN A 135 17.87 16.92 10.12
CA GLN A 135 17.64 17.69 8.90
C GLN A 135 16.23 18.27 8.90
N ALA A 136 16.13 19.59 8.73
CA ALA A 136 14.84 20.26 8.62
C ALA A 136 14.06 19.77 7.39
N TYR A 137 12.85 19.28 7.62
CA TYR A 137 11.94 18.86 6.56
C TYR A 137 11.44 20.07 5.75
N PRO A 138 11.51 20.05 4.41
CA PRO A 138 11.19 21.22 3.59
C PRO A 138 9.68 21.40 3.39
N GLU A 139 9.17 22.62 3.59
CA GLU A 139 7.74 22.98 3.49
C GLU A 139 7.07 22.61 2.15
N ARG A 140 7.82 22.63 1.04
CA ARG A 140 7.28 22.33 -0.29
C ARG A 140 7.04 20.82 -0.43
N LYS A 141 5.77 20.39 -0.45
CA LYS A 141 5.32 18.98 -0.57
C LYS A 141 6.18 18.10 -1.49
N ALA A 142 6.48 18.56 -2.71
CA ALA A 142 7.28 17.79 -3.67
C ALA A 142 8.73 17.52 -3.18
N ARG A 143 9.35 18.47 -2.46
CA ARG A 143 10.64 18.25 -1.80
C ARG A 143 10.47 17.34 -0.57
N LEU A 144 9.44 17.56 0.24
CA LEU A 144 9.13 16.73 1.42
C LEU A 144 9.02 15.24 1.03
N VAL A 145 8.21 14.93 0.02
CA VAL A 145 8.09 13.59 -0.59
C VAL A 145 9.46 13.00 -0.98
N SER A 146 10.32 13.80 -1.62
CA SER A 146 11.65 13.31 -2.04
C SER A 146 12.59 13.04 -0.85
N THR A 147 12.52 13.87 0.20
CA THR A 147 13.27 13.68 1.46
C THR A 147 12.78 12.44 2.20
N LEU A 148 11.47 12.26 2.35
CA LEU A 148 10.87 11.08 3.00
C LEU A 148 11.22 9.80 2.23
N ARG A 149 11.19 9.82 0.88
CA ARG A 149 11.59 8.66 0.06
C ARG A 149 13.07 8.30 0.23
N ALA A 150 13.95 9.30 0.27
CA ALA A 150 15.37 9.08 0.53
C ALA A 150 15.59 8.45 1.93
N ARG A 151 14.98 9.04 2.97
CA ARG A 151 15.02 8.53 4.35
C ARG A 151 14.57 7.07 4.44
N ILE A 152 13.38 6.74 3.92
CA ILE A 152 12.90 5.34 3.91
C ILE A 152 13.86 4.42 3.17
N SER A 153 14.43 4.86 2.04
CA SER A 153 15.43 4.07 1.30
C SER A 153 16.74 3.87 2.07
N ASP A 154 17.16 4.82 2.91
CA ASP A 154 18.36 4.71 3.74
C ASP A 154 18.12 3.81 4.96
N LEU A 155 16.95 3.91 5.61
CA LEU A 155 16.54 2.98 6.67
C LEU A 155 16.45 1.53 6.14
N ALA A 156 15.96 1.34 4.91
CA ALA A 156 15.87 0.05 4.23
C ALA A 156 17.23 -0.59 3.85
N LYS A 157 18.36 0.08 4.10
CA LYS A 157 19.74 -0.44 3.92
C LYS A 157 20.40 -0.86 5.24
N LEU A 158 19.75 -0.60 6.37
CA LEU A 158 20.22 -0.92 7.72
C LEU A 158 19.56 -2.18 8.31
N LEU A 159 18.76 -2.88 7.49
CA LEU A 159 17.86 -3.99 7.82
C LEU A 159 17.86 -5.03 6.68
#